data_AF-A0A1G3LZC3-F1
#
_entry.id   AF-A0A1G3LZC3-F1
#
_cell.length_a   1.000
_cell.length_b   1.000
_cell.length_c   1.000
_cell.angle_alpha   90.00
_cell.angle_beta   90.00
_cell.angle_gamma   90.00
#
_symmetry.space_group_name_H-M   'P 1'
#
loop_
_entity.id
_entity.type
_entity.pdbx_description
1 polymer ?
#
loop_
_entity_poly.entity_id
_entity_poly.type
_entity_poly.pdbx_seq_one_letter_code
_entity_poly.pdbx_strand_id
1 'polypeptide(L)'
;METASYMWTIVTIGLVTVFLSLIALVAMVSFFKFIFVRAPKAAPAVRESLAKAAPSESAAKAVGIDGAVVAAIVAAIAAASGVSASSLRIASIERTGFNTPVWGHVDRA
;
A
#
# COMPACT_ATOMS: atom_id res chain seq x y z
N MET A 1 -26.19 19.12 43.71
CA MET A 1 -24.91 19.12 42.98
C MET A 1 -24.39 17.69 42.75
N GLU A 2 -24.70 16.72 43.63
CA GLU A 2 -24.16 15.35 43.54
C GLU A 2 -24.66 14.52 42.35
N THR A 3 -25.90 14.74 41.88
CA THR A 3 -26.45 14.01 40.71
C THR A 3 -25.75 14.35 39.40
N ALA A 4 -25.35 15.62 39.22
CA ALA A 4 -24.61 16.08 38.05
C ALA A 4 -23.20 15.47 37.99
N SER A 5 -22.54 15.29 39.15
CA SER A 5 -21.25 14.58 39.22
C SER A 5 -21.38 13.12 38.81
N TYR A 6 -22.42 12.40 39.26
CA TYR A 6 -22.62 11.01 38.84
C TYR A 6 -22.88 10.87 37.33
N MET A 7 -23.66 11.78 36.74
CA MET A 7 -23.88 11.83 35.29
C MET A 7 -22.57 12.04 34.52
N TRP A 8 -21.72 12.98 34.97
CA TRP A 8 -20.41 13.21 34.37
C TRP A 8 -19.48 12.02 34.49
N THR A 9 -19.47 11.33 35.63
CA THR A 9 -18.64 10.14 35.84
C THR A 9 -19.04 8.98 34.92
N ILE A 10 -20.34 8.77 34.67
CA ILE A 10 -20.80 7.71 33.76
C ILE A 10 -20.36 8.01 32.31
N VAL A 11 -20.47 9.28 31.89
CA VAL A 11 -20.04 9.73 30.55
C VAL A 11 -18.53 9.59 30.38
N THR A 12 -17.73 10.01 31.37
CA THR A 12 -16.27 9.89 31.29
C THR A 12 -15.82 8.44 31.29
N ILE A 13 -16.44 7.58 32.11
CA ILE A 13 -16.16 6.13 32.12
C ILE A 13 -16.49 5.52 30.75
N GLY A 14 -17.66 5.83 30.18
CA GLY A 14 -18.03 5.35 28.84
C GLY A 14 -17.02 5.76 27.78
N LEU A 15 -16.65 7.04 27.74
CA LEU A 15 -15.65 7.56 26.79
C LEU A 15 -14.29 6.86 26.97
N VAL A 16 -13.83 6.72 28.21
CA VAL A 16 -12.55 6.07 28.53
C VAL A 16 -12.57 4.60 28.11
N THR A 17 -13.64 3.85 28.39
CA THR A 17 -13.72 2.43 28.03
C THR A 17 -13.65 2.20 26.52
N VAL A 18 -14.32 3.04 25.72
CA VAL A 18 -14.28 2.95 24.25
C VAL A 18 -12.88 3.28 23.73
N PHE A 19 -12.24 4.32 24.25
CA PHE A 19 -10.86 4.65 23.91
C PHE A 19 -9.89 3.51 24.28
N LEU A 20 -10.03 2.93 25.48
CA LEU A 20 -9.21 1.81 25.92
C LEU A 20 -9.37 0.59 24.99
N SER A 21 -10.61 0.31 24.57
CA SER A 21 -10.91 -0.77 23.63
C SER A 21 -10.25 -0.54 22.28
N LEU A 22 -10.35 0.67 21.72
CA LEU A 22 -9.70 1.03 20.46
C LEU A 22 -8.18 0.94 20.57
N ILE A 23 -7.59 1.45 21.66
CA ILE A 23 -6.15 1.36 21.92
C ILE A 23 -5.71 -0.10 22.00
N ALA A 24 -6.46 -0.96 22.69
CA ALA A 24 -6.15 -2.38 22.79
C ALA A 24 -6.17 -3.08 21.43
N LEU A 25 -7.16 -2.79 20.58
CA LEU A 25 -7.22 -3.32 19.21
C LEU A 25 -6.04 -2.84 18.36
N VAL A 26 -5.70 -1.55 18.43
CA VAL A 26 -4.55 -0.98 17.71
C VAL A 26 -3.24 -1.59 18.20
N ALA A 27 -3.08 -1.77 19.51
CA ALA A 27 -1.91 -2.40 20.11
C ALA A 27 -1.76 -3.85 19.66
N MET A 28 -2.86 -4.61 19.63
CA MET A 28 -2.91 -6.00 19.13
C MET A 28 -2.47 -6.08 17.67
N VAL A 29 -3.04 -5.26 16.80
CA VAL A 29 -2.66 -5.22 15.37
C VAL A 29 -1.21 -4.75 15.19
N SER A 30 -0.76 -3.78 15.98
CA SER A 30 0.62 -3.28 15.95
C SER A 30 1.62 -4.34 16.39
N PHE A 31 1.26 -5.17 17.37
CA PHE A 31 2.07 -6.31 17.79
C PHE A 31 2.21 -7.35 16.67
N PHE A 32 1.09 -7.70 16.01
CA PHE A 32 1.13 -8.58 14.83
C PHE A 32 1.95 -7.96 13.67
N LYS A 33 1.80 -6.66 13.41
CA LYS A 33 2.65 -5.96 12.42
C LYS A 33 4.12 -5.94 12.83
N PHE A 34 4.42 -5.78 14.12
CA PHE A 34 5.78 -5.71 14.63
C PHE A 34 6.49 -7.06 14.54
N ILE A 35 5.77 -8.16 14.80
CA ILE A 35 6.34 -9.51 14.70
C ILE A 35 6.48 -9.95 13.24
N PHE A 36 5.50 -9.62 12.37
CA PHE A 36 5.43 -10.13 11.00
C PHE A 36 6.13 -9.21 9.96
N VAL A 37 6.29 -7.92 10.25
CA VAL A 37 6.98 -6.93 9.38
C VAL A 37 8.36 -6.57 9.93
N ARG A 38 8.96 -7.43 10.77
CA ARG A 38 10.38 -7.35 11.11
C ARG A 38 11.26 -7.79 9.92
N ALA A 39 11.06 -7.13 8.78
CA ALA A 39 12.01 -7.08 7.66
C ALA A 39 12.88 -5.81 7.84
N PRO A 40 14.16 -5.86 7.46
CA PRO A 40 15.19 -4.97 7.99
C PRO A 40 14.95 -3.50 7.62
N LYS A 41 15.03 -2.67 8.66
CA LYS A 41 15.29 -1.24 8.57
C LYS A 41 16.69 -1.06 7.96
N ALA A 42 16.75 -0.69 6.70
CA ALA A 42 17.87 0.01 6.09
C ALA A 42 17.26 1.20 5.33
N ALA A 43 17.71 2.43 5.40
CA ALA A 43 18.53 3.19 6.33
C ALA A 43 18.11 4.65 6.09
N PRO A 44 18.25 5.57 7.06
CA PRO A 44 18.00 6.99 6.83
C PRO A 44 19.21 7.56 6.06
N ALA A 45 19.21 7.47 4.73
CA ALA A 45 20.23 8.08 3.88
C ALA A 45 19.68 8.60 2.53
N VAL A 46 18.36 8.67 2.35
CA VAL A 46 17.74 9.12 1.07
C VAL A 46 17.33 10.59 1.11
N ARG A 47 17.42 11.28 2.26
CA ARG A 47 17.11 12.72 2.31
C ARG A 47 18.22 13.60 1.69
N GLU A 48 19.43 13.09 1.51
CA GLU A 48 20.54 13.87 0.94
C GLU A 48 20.72 13.64 -0.57
N SER A 49 20.16 12.56 -1.15
CA SER A 49 20.20 12.34 -2.61
C SER A 49 19.08 13.03 -3.38
N LEU A 50 18.03 13.51 -2.71
CA LEU A 50 16.94 14.26 -3.33
C LEU A 50 17.35 15.67 -3.79
N ALA A 51 18.52 16.16 -3.37
CA ALA A 51 19.07 17.44 -3.84
C ALA A 51 19.95 17.32 -5.11
N LYS A 52 20.17 16.10 -5.66
CA LYS A 52 21.06 15.90 -6.81
C LYS A 52 20.54 14.98 -7.92
N ALA A 53 19.27 14.58 -7.91
CA ALA A 53 18.69 13.81 -9.00
C ALA A 53 17.84 14.70 -9.91
N ALA A 54 18.53 15.46 -10.78
CA ALA A 54 18.02 15.76 -12.11
C ALA A 54 17.70 14.44 -12.84
N PRO A 55 16.83 14.42 -13.86
CA PRO A 55 16.20 13.19 -14.36
C PRO A 55 17.25 12.29 -15.01
N SER A 56 17.72 11.32 -14.25
CA SER A 56 18.61 10.29 -14.73
C SER A 56 17.75 9.21 -15.38
N GLU A 57 17.56 9.34 -16.69
CA GLU A 57 17.41 8.19 -17.58
C GLU A 57 18.51 7.17 -17.25
N SER A 58 18.18 6.17 -16.45
CA SER A 58 19.00 4.98 -16.34
C SER A 58 18.07 3.80 -16.23
N ALA A 59 17.77 3.28 -17.42
CA ALA A 59 17.20 1.98 -17.64
C ALA A 59 18.07 0.93 -16.95
N ALA A 60 17.74 0.62 -15.69
CA ALA A 60 18.05 -0.68 -15.14
C ALA A 60 17.20 -1.68 -15.93
N LYS A 61 17.80 -2.25 -16.97
CA LYS A 61 17.24 -3.34 -17.77
C LYS A 61 17.04 -4.52 -16.81
N ALA A 62 15.87 -4.58 -16.19
CA ALA A 62 15.41 -5.76 -15.49
C ALA A 62 15.41 -6.90 -16.51
N VAL A 63 16.05 -8.01 -16.19
CA VAL A 63 15.81 -9.29 -16.87
C VAL A 63 14.37 -9.65 -16.53
N GLY A 64 13.45 -9.16 -17.35
CA GLY A 64 12.04 -9.04 -16.99
C GLY A 64 11.33 -8.11 -17.97
N ILE A 65 10.00 -8.16 -17.94
CA ILE A 65 9.07 -7.49 -18.85
C ILE A 65 9.47 -6.02 -19.11
N ASP A 66 9.36 -5.59 -20.37
CA ASP A 66 9.69 -4.24 -20.81
C ASP A 66 8.99 -3.16 -19.95
N GLY A 67 9.75 -2.15 -19.51
CA GLY A 67 9.24 -1.04 -18.73
C GLY A 67 8.13 -0.28 -19.44
N ALA A 68 8.11 -0.26 -20.77
CA ALA A 68 7.00 0.29 -21.55
C ALA A 68 5.68 -0.46 -21.30
N VAL A 69 5.73 -1.79 -21.20
CA VAL A 69 4.57 -2.63 -20.89
C VAL A 69 4.10 -2.39 -19.46
N VAL A 70 5.03 -2.27 -18.52
CA VAL A 70 4.70 -1.96 -17.12
C VAL A 70 3.99 -0.60 -17.02
N ALA A 71 4.50 0.43 -17.70
CA ALA A 71 3.90 1.75 -17.74
C ALA A 71 2.48 1.74 -18.34
N ALA A 72 2.28 0.98 -19.43
CA ALA A 72 0.96 0.81 -20.04
C ALA A 72 -0.02 0.12 -19.08
N ILE A 73 0.42 -0.90 -18.36
CA ILE A 73 -0.39 -1.59 -17.33
C ILE A 73 -0.76 -0.63 -16.20
N VAL A 74 0.20 0.14 -15.66
CA VAL A 74 -0.07 1.15 -14.61
C VAL A 74 -1.09 2.17 -15.09
N ALA A 75 -0.92 2.71 -16.29
CA ALA A 75 -1.82 3.71 -16.86
C ALA A 75 -3.24 3.16 -17.02
N ALA A 76 -3.39 1.93 -17.52
CA ALA A 76 -4.68 1.27 -17.66
C ALA A 76 -5.37 1.04 -16.31
N ILE A 77 -4.63 0.57 -15.29
CA ILE A 77 -5.17 0.34 -13.95
C ILE A 77 -5.58 1.67 -13.29
N ALA A 78 -4.74 2.70 -13.44
CA ALA A 78 -5.03 4.05 -12.94
C ALA A 78 -6.32 4.61 -13.54
N ALA A 79 -6.50 4.47 -14.86
CA ALA A 79 -7.71 4.89 -15.55
C ALA A 79 -8.94 4.08 -15.13
N ALA A 80 -8.82 2.75 -15.00
CA ALA A 80 -9.93 1.87 -14.64
C ALA A 80 -10.35 2.02 -13.17
N SER A 81 -9.40 2.28 -12.27
CA SER A 81 -9.65 2.36 -10.82
C SER A 81 -9.94 3.78 -10.34
N GLY A 82 -9.71 4.80 -11.17
CA GLY A 82 -9.81 6.22 -10.78
C GLY A 82 -8.73 6.65 -9.77
N VAL A 83 -7.63 5.90 -9.69
CA VAL A 83 -6.55 6.08 -8.70
C VAL A 83 -5.30 6.56 -9.43
N SER A 84 -4.53 7.48 -8.85
CA SER A 84 -3.35 8.06 -9.51
C SER A 84 -2.23 7.03 -9.67
N ALA A 85 -1.52 7.07 -10.80
CA ALA A 85 -0.42 6.15 -11.10
C ALA A 85 0.69 6.14 -10.02
N SER A 86 0.91 7.27 -9.34
CA SER A 86 1.89 7.41 -8.25
C SER A 86 1.51 6.65 -6.98
N SER A 87 0.24 6.28 -6.81
CA SER A 87 -0.25 5.52 -5.66
C SER A 87 -0.31 4.00 -5.90
N LEU A 88 0.04 3.55 -7.11
CA LEU A 88 0.05 2.14 -7.50
C LEU A 88 1.47 1.59 -7.44
N ARG A 89 1.64 0.41 -6.84
CA ARG A 89 2.91 -0.33 -6.83
C ARG A 89 2.69 -1.76 -7.29
N ILE A 90 3.26 -2.09 -8.45
CA ILE A 90 3.19 -3.44 -9.01
C ILE A 90 4.23 -4.32 -8.32
N ALA A 91 3.79 -5.42 -7.69
CA ALA A 91 4.65 -6.31 -6.92
C ALA A 91 5.22 -7.48 -7.74
N SER A 92 4.42 -8.07 -8.63
CA SER A 92 4.84 -9.16 -9.51
C SER A 92 4.00 -9.13 -10.80
N ILE A 93 4.60 -9.55 -11.91
CA ILE A 93 3.91 -9.77 -13.18
C ILE A 93 4.33 -11.16 -13.66
N GLU A 94 3.38 -12.09 -13.66
CA GLU A 94 3.58 -13.46 -14.12
C GLU A 94 2.70 -13.74 -15.33
N ARG A 95 3.25 -14.46 -16.31
CA ARG A 95 2.44 -14.99 -17.41
C ARG A 95 1.72 -16.23 -16.91
N THR A 96 0.40 -16.20 -16.94
CA THR A 96 -0.41 -17.42 -16.84
C THR A 96 -0.14 -18.28 -18.07
N GLY A 97 -0.06 -19.62 -17.93
CA GLY A 97 0.46 -20.57 -18.94
C GLY A 97 -0.17 -20.57 -20.34
N PHE A 98 -1.11 -19.66 -20.63
CA PHE A 98 -1.58 -19.36 -21.98
C PHE A 98 -0.67 -18.33 -22.65
N ASN A 99 0.05 -18.77 -23.68
CA ASN A 99 0.96 -17.92 -24.47
C ASN A 99 0.26 -17.23 -25.65
N THR A 100 -1.04 -17.50 -25.84
CA THR A 100 -1.87 -16.93 -26.89
C THR A 100 -2.72 -15.78 -26.32
N PRO A 101 -2.72 -14.60 -26.95
CA PRO A 101 -3.56 -13.50 -26.51
C PRO A 101 -5.05 -13.82 -26.76
N VAL A 102 -5.96 -13.21 -26.00
CA VAL A 102 -7.41 -13.46 -26.08
C VAL A 102 -7.96 -13.27 -27.50
N TRP A 103 -7.49 -12.27 -28.25
CA TRP A 103 -7.88 -12.04 -29.64
C TRP A 103 -7.42 -13.14 -30.61
N GLY A 104 -6.35 -13.88 -30.30
CA GLY A 104 -5.88 -14.99 -31.12
C GLY A 104 -6.73 -16.26 -31.01
N HIS A 105 -7.61 -16.34 -30.01
CA HIS A 105 -8.55 -17.45 -29.86
C HIS A 105 -9.82 -17.22 -30.69
N VAL A 106 -10.23 -15.96 -30.86
CA VAL A 106 -11.46 -15.58 -31.57
C VAL A 106 -11.34 -15.84 -33.08
N ASP A 107 -10.13 -15.73 -33.64
CA ASP A 107 -9.84 -15.95 -35.07
C ASP A 107 -9.73 -17.44 -35.46
N ARG A 108 -9.75 -18.36 -34.49
CA ARG A 108 -9.63 -19.82 -34.71
C ARG A 108 -10.90 -20.62 -34.39
N ALA A 109 -11.99 -19.95 -34.01
CA ALA A 109 -13.30 -20.56 -33.78
C ALA A 109 -14.20 -20.29 -35.00
#